data_AF-A0A5U8K116-F1
#
_entry.id   AF-A0A5U8K116-F1
#
_cell.length_a   1.000
_cell.length_b   1.000
_cell.length_c   1.000
_cell.angle_alpha   90.00
_cell.angle_beta   90.00
_cell.angle_gamma   90.00
#
_symmetry.space_group_name_H-M   'P 1'
#
loop_
_entity.id
_entity.type
_entity.pdbx_description
1 polymer ?
#
loop_
_entity_poly.entity_id
_entity_poly.type
_entity_poly.pdbx_seq_one_letter_code
_entity_poly.pdbx_strand_id
1 'polypeptide(L)'
;QIQPVKLAAMEGEWQTEPAPAPFHLIAWPQQEQERNAFAVKIPALLGILATHSLDTPVPGLKNLMDDALPRLKRGREAWLLMQEIAQGNRSPQVLNAFHAVEGDLGYGILLAKYAPDMNHVTPEQYRAAQRGAIPQVAPVFWSFRIMVGCGSLLLVVMLIALIQTLRMRIDQHRWVLRMTLWSLPLPWIAIEAGWFMTEFGRQPWAIQDILPTWYAHSALTPGQLAFSMGLILGLYTLFLIAEVYLMQKYARLGPSAMQHQQQAQQQG
;
A
#
# COMPACT_ATOMS: atom_id res chain seq x y z
N GLN A 1 -7.95 -12.73 9.72
CA GLN A 1 -7.57 -11.78 8.66
C GLN A 1 -6.05 -11.70 8.59
N ILE A 2 -5.47 -11.55 7.39
CA ILE A 2 -4.03 -11.73 7.16
C ILE A 2 -3.20 -10.47 7.51
N GLN A 3 -3.80 -9.26 7.53
CA GLN A 3 -3.07 -7.99 7.81
C GLN A 3 -3.99 -6.91 8.48
N PRO A 4 -4.22 -6.96 9.80
CA PRO A 4 -5.13 -6.02 10.48
C PRO A 4 -4.63 -4.57 10.49
N VAL A 5 -3.30 -4.36 10.56
CA VAL A 5 -2.69 -3.02 10.55
C VAL A 5 -3.00 -2.26 9.25
N LYS A 6 -2.89 -2.95 8.12
CA LYS A 6 -3.18 -2.35 6.80
C LYS A 6 -4.64 -1.93 6.73
N LEU A 7 -5.57 -2.80 7.15
CA LEU A 7 -7.00 -2.49 7.16
C LEU A 7 -7.31 -1.28 8.06
N ALA A 8 -6.78 -1.26 9.28
CA ALA A 8 -7.00 -0.15 10.21
C ALA A 8 -6.39 1.16 9.68
N ALA A 9 -5.22 1.10 9.03
CA ALA A 9 -4.60 2.26 8.40
C ALA A 9 -5.37 2.76 7.16
N MET A 10 -5.91 1.85 6.35
CA MET A 10 -6.77 2.20 5.23
C MET A 10 -7.99 2.97 5.70
N GLU A 11 -8.59 2.56 6.81
CA GLU A 11 -9.77 3.22 7.38
C GLU A 11 -9.46 4.41 8.27
N GLY A 12 -8.19 4.65 8.62
CA GLY A 12 -7.82 5.70 9.57
C GLY A 12 -8.38 5.44 10.97
N GLU A 13 -8.54 4.18 11.36
CA GLU A 13 -9.09 3.78 12.65
C GLU A 13 -8.00 3.70 13.72
N TRP A 14 -7.93 4.72 14.57
CA TRP A 14 -6.94 4.78 15.64
C TRP A 14 -7.36 3.97 16.87
N GLN A 15 -8.65 4.00 17.20
CA GLN A 15 -9.23 3.30 18.34
C GLN A 15 -10.05 2.11 17.85
N THR A 16 -10.17 1.08 18.67
CA THR A 16 -11.01 -0.07 18.36
C THR A 16 -12.48 0.36 18.42
N GLU A 17 -13.18 0.22 17.30
CA GLU A 17 -14.59 0.58 17.19
C GLU A 17 -15.45 -0.66 17.48
N PRO A 18 -16.47 -0.54 18.36
CA PRO A 18 -17.42 -1.63 18.59
C PRO A 18 -18.25 -1.89 17.33
N ALA A 19 -18.73 -3.11 17.21
CA ALA A 19 -19.63 -3.46 16.11
C ALA A 19 -21.01 -2.78 16.32
N PRO A 20 -21.64 -2.23 15.28
CA PRO A 20 -21.20 -2.22 13.88
C PRO A 20 -20.25 -1.06 13.58
N ALA A 21 -19.04 -1.39 13.09
CA ALA A 21 -17.99 -0.40 12.87
C ALA A 21 -18.33 0.60 11.74
N PRO A 22 -18.09 1.91 11.95
CA PRO A 22 -18.33 2.94 10.94
C PRO A 22 -17.27 2.92 9.83
N PHE A 23 -17.65 3.35 8.62
CA PHE A 23 -16.72 3.60 7.51
C PHE A 23 -16.35 5.08 7.42
N HIS A 24 -15.06 5.41 7.37
CA HIS A 24 -14.61 6.80 7.23
C HIS A 24 -14.63 7.25 5.76
N LEU A 25 -15.66 7.97 5.34
CA LEU A 25 -15.73 8.49 3.97
C LEU A 25 -14.60 9.49 3.70
N ILE A 26 -14.41 10.44 4.64
CA ILE A 26 -13.33 11.43 4.61
C ILE A 26 -12.79 11.53 6.03
N ALA A 27 -11.48 11.50 6.19
CA ALA A 27 -10.82 11.76 7.46
C ALA A 27 -9.49 12.47 7.22
N TRP A 28 -9.00 13.17 8.25
CA TRP A 28 -7.66 13.74 8.27
C TRP A 28 -6.84 13.10 9.39
N PRO A 29 -6.13 11.99 9.11
CA PRO A 29 -5.33 11.30 10.10
C PRO A 29 -4.11 12.12 10.53
N GLN A 30 -3.93 12.29 11.84
CA GLN A 30 -2.75 12.92 12.43
C GLN A 30 -1.93 11.86 13.16
N GLN A 31 -0.83 11.43 12.54
CA GLN A 31 0.02 10.35 13.04
C GLN A 31 0.56 10.62 14.44
N GLU A 32 1.07 11.83 14.68
CA GLU A 32 1.71 12.21 15.95
C GLU A 32 0.73 12.22 17.13
N GLN A 33 -0.53 12.55 16.85
CA GLN A 33 -1.58 12.64 17.87
C GLN A 33 -2.40 11.33 17.95
N GLU A 34 -2.11 10.37 17.07
CA GLU A 34 -2.78 9.07 16.96
C GLU A 34 -4.32 9.22 16.98
N ARG A 35 -4.81 10.19 16.18
CA ARG A 35 -6.23 10.52 16.05
C ARG A 35 -6.52 11.12 14.68
N ASN A 36 -7.80 11.19 14.32
CA ASN A 36 -8.26 11.96 13.17
C ASN A 36 -8.61 13.38 13.64
N ALA A 37 -8.08 14.41 12.97
CA ALA A 37 -8.44 15.80 13.25
C ALA A 37 -9.89 16.11 12.88
N PHE A 38 -10.36 15.46 11.82
CA PHE A 38 -11.72 15.53 11.31
C PHE A 38 -12.07 14.19 10.67
N ALA A 39 -13.34 13.79 10.74
CA ALA A 39 -13.84 12.54 10.20
C ALA A 39 -15.34 12.63 9.85
N VAL A 40 -15.70 12.21 8.64
CA VAL A 40 -17.07 11.96 8.19
C VAL A 40 -17.27 10.46 8.12
N LYS A 41 -18.20 9.95 8.93
CA LYS A 41 -18.45 8.52 9.09
C LYS A 41 -19.79 8.10 8.47
N ILE A 42 -19.82 6.92 7.84
CA ILE A 42 -21.05 6.23 7.44
C ILE A 42 -21.24 5.04 8.40
N PRO A 43 -22.31 4.99 9.20
CA PRO A 43 -22.52 3.93 10.18
C PRO A 43 -22.60 2.54 9.53
N ALA A 44 -22.08 1.52 10.23
CA ALA A 44 -22.19 0.09 9.92
C ALA A 44 -21.60 -0.41 8.59
N LEU A 45 -21.10 0.46 7.72
CA LEU A 45 -20.61 0.07 6.39
C LEU A 45 -19.27 -0.69 6.45
N LEU A 46 -18.39 -0.35 7.40
CA LEU A 46 -17.07 -0.98 7.47
C LEU A 46 -17.13 -2.44 7.93
N GLY A 47 -17.96 -2.75 8.93
CA GLY A 47 -18.14 -4.13 9.40
C GLY A 47 -18.54 -5.07 8.25
N ILE A 48 -19.47 -4.62 7.39
CA ILE A 48 -19.94 -5.38 6.22
C ILE A 48 -18.82 -5.58 5.20
N LEU A 49 -18.06 -4.53 4.87
CA LEU A 49 -17.02 -4.58 3.84
C LEU A 49 -15.77 -5.34 4.29
N ALA A 50 -15.37 -5.18 5.55
CA ALA A 50 -14.10 -5.70 6.05
C ALA A 50 -14.21 -7.07 6.72
N THR A 51 -15.28 -7.28 7.51
CA THR A 51 -15.46 -8.49 8.32
C THR A 51 -16.60 -9.37 7.83
N HIS A 52 -17.38 -8.92 6.83
CA HIS A 52 -18.63 -9.56 6.41
C HIS A 52 -19.58 -9.85 7.58
N SER A 53 -19.54 -9.00 8.61
CA SER A 53 -20.23 -9.18 9.88
C SER A 53 -20.66 -7.83 10.44
N LEU A 54 -21.78 -7.82 11.18
CA LEU A 54 -22.26 -6.67 11.94
C LEU A 54 -21.87 -6.72 13.42
N ASP A 55 -21.29 -7.84 13.86
CA ASP A 55 -21.04 -8.15 15.28
C ASP A 55 -19.55 -8.26 15.61
N THR A 56 -18.68 -8.22 14.60
CA THR A 56 -17.23 -8.34 14.80
C THR A 56 -16.60 -6.95 15.01
N PRO A 57 -15.93 -6.70 16.14
CA PRO A 57 -15.23 -5.44 16.35
C PRO A 57 -14.02 -5.32 15.42
N VAL A 58 -13.69 -4.10 15.01
CA VAL A 58 -12.53 -3.82 14.16
C VAL A 58 -11.40 -3.26 15.04
N PRO A 59 -10.25 -3.94 15.14
CA PRO A 59 -9.15 -3.48 15.97
C PRO A 59 -8.57 -2.17 15.43
N GLY A 60 -8.42 -1.18 16.30
CA GLY A 60 -7.77 0.09 15.98
C GLY A 60 -6.25 -0.01 16.00
N LEU A 61 -5.59 0.96 15.37
CA LEU A 61 -4.14 1.03 15.28
C LEU A 61 -3.44 1.05 16.64
N LYS A 62 -4.02 1.69 17.66
CA LYS A 62 -3.42 1.73 19.01
C LYS A 62 -3.33 0.34 19.64
N ASN A 63 -4.39 -0.45 19.55
CA ASN A 63 -4.38 -1.82 20.05
C ASN A 63 -3.35 -2.66 19.29
N LEU A 64 -3.26 -2.50 17.97
CA LEU A 64 -2.28 -3.22 17.15
C LEU A 64 -0.83 -2.80 17.44
N MET A 65 -0.60 -1.54 17.81
CA MET A 65 0.70 -1.06 18.29
C MET A 65 1.06 -1.64 19.67
N ASP A 66 0.08 -1.79 20.55
CA ASP A 66 0.27 -2.41 21.86
C ASP A 66 0.57 -3.91 21.73
N ASP A 67 -0.11 -4.61 20.81
CA ASP A 67 0.15 -6.01 20.47
C ASP A 67 1.55 -6.24 19.89
N ALA A 68 2.18 -5.20 19.33
CA ALA A 68 3.56 -5.28 18.86
C ALA A 68 4.59 -5.34 20.00
N LEU A 69 4.29 -4.81 21.19
CA LEU A 69 5.23 -4.77 22.32
C LEU A 69 5.73 -6.16 22.77
N PRO A 70 4.87 -7.17 23.03
CA PRO A 70 5.35 -8.50 23.39
C PRO A 70 6.21 -9.11 22.28
N ARG A 71 5.87 -8.88 21.00
CA ARG A 71 6.66 -9.34 19.84
C ARG A 71 8.02 -8.66 19.77
N LEU A 72 8.10 -7.36 20.04
CA LEU A 72 9.37 -6.61 20.14
C LEU A 72 10.26 -7.16 21.27
N LYS A 73 9.67 -7.52 22.41
CA LYS A 73 10.42 -8.13 23.53
C LYS A 73 10.95 -9.51 23.18
N ARG A 74 10.12 -10.39 22.61
CA ARG A 74 10.55 -11.71 22.11
C ARG A 74 11.56 -11.61 20.98
N GLY A 75 11.36 -10.66 20.06
CA GLY A 75 12.28 -10.40 18.97
C GLY A 75 13.65 -9.91 19.44
N ARG A 76 13.72 -9.11 20.51
CA ARG A 76 14.98 -8.75 21.17
C ARG A 76 15.71 -9.99 21.70
N GLU A 77 15.00 -10.89 22.37
CA GLU A 77 15.58 -12.15 22.85
C GLU A 77 16.12 -12.99 21.69
N ALA A 78 15.33 -13.14 20.62
CA ALA A 78 15.74 -13.84 19.40
C ALA A 78 17.00 -13.21 18.78
N TRP A 79 17.10 -11.88 18.75
CA TRP A 79 18.27 -11.16 18.25
C TRP A 79 19.53 -11.45 19.08
N LEU A 80 19.43 -11.41 20.41
CA LEU A 80 20.55 -11.69 21.31
C LEU A 80 21.04 -13.14 21.16
N LEU A 81 20.11 -14.10 21.12
CA LEU A 81 20.42 -15.51 20.90
C LEU A 81 21.05 -15.74 19.52
N MET A 82 20.55 -15.06 18.48
CA MET A 82 21.15 -15.10 17.14
C MET A 82 22.60 -14.59 17.15
N GLN A 83 22.86 -13.50 17.88
CA GLN A 83 24.22 -12.95 18.01
C GLN A 83 25.15 -13.91 18.76
N GLU A 84 24.66 -14.56 19.81
CA GLU A 84 25.40 -15.58 20.56
C GLU A 84 25.74 -16.82 19.69
N ILE A 85 24.78 -17.29 18.88
CA ILE A 85 24.98 -18.36 17.89
C ILE A 85 26.02 -17.94 16.83
N ALA A 86 25.97 -16.69 16.37
CA ALA A 86 26.92 -16.14 15.40
C ALA A 86 28.34 -16.01 15.97
N GLN A 87 28.47 -15.76 17.28
CA GLN A 87 29.76 -15.75 18.00
C GLN A 87 30.31 -17.15 18.28
N GLY A 88 29.54 -18.21 18.02
CA GLY A 88 29.99 -19.60 18.04
C GLY A 88 29.39 -20.46 19.15
N ASN A 89 28.58 -19.92 20.08
CA ASN A 89 27.90 -20.74 21.08
C ASN A 89 26.67 -21.42 20.46
N ARG A 90 26.84 -22.67 20.02
CA ARG A 90 25.80 -23.50 19.42
C ARG A 90 25.37 -24.66 20.33
N SER A 91 25.35 -24.42 21.64
CA SER A 91 24.85 -25.41 22.59
C SER A 91 23.39 -25.77 22.30
N PRO A 92 22.95 -27.03 22.52
CA PRO A 92 21.55 -27.43 22.30
C PRO A 92 20.54 -26.56 23.07
N GLN A 93 20.92 -26.05 24.23
CA GLN A 93 20.10 -25.14 25.03
C GLN A 93 19.85 -23.81 24.31
N VAL A 94 20.90 -23.18 23.77
CA VAL A 94 20.80 -21.90 23.05
C VAL A 94 20.01 -22.08 21.75
N LEU A 95 20.24 -23.18 21.01
CA LEU A 95 19.49 -23.47 19.79
C LEU A 95 18.01 -23.68 20.07
N ASN A 96 17.65 -24.46 21.10
CA ASN A 96 16.25 -24.67 21.48
C ASN A 96 15.59 -23.38 21.96
N ALA A 97 16.30 -22.56 22.73
CA ALA A 97 15.82 -21.24 23.14
C ALA A 97 15.56 -20.34 21.93
N PHE A 98 16.49 -20.32 20.95
CA PHE A 98 16.32 -19.54 19.73
C PHE A 98 15.12 -20.01 18.91
N HIS A 99 14.96 -21.31 18.69
CA HIS A 99 13.82 -21.87 17.95
C HIS A 99 12.46 -21.53 18.59
N ALA A 100 12.39 -21.29 19.91
CA ALA A 100 11.15 -20.87 20.58
C ALA A 100 10.75 -19.41 20.27
N VAL A 101 11.69 -18.57 19.84
CA VAL A 101 11.48 -17.13 19.61
C VAL A 101 11.81 -16.68 18.18
N GLU A 102 12.34 -17.56 17.33
CA GLU A 102 12.78 -17.25 15.95
C GLU A 102 11.68 -16.59 15.10
N GLY A 103 10.42 -16.94 15.33
CA GLY A 103 9.27 -16.37 14.61
C GLY A 103 9.06 -14.87 14.81
N ASP A 104 9.61 -14.28 15.88
CA ASP A 104 9.55 -12.84 16.16
C ASP A 104 10.88 -12.12 15.87
N LEU A 105 11.86 -12.80 15.28
CA LEU A 105 13.17 -12.20 14.94
C LEU A 105 13.02 -10.93 14.10
N GLY A 106 12.05 -10.87 13.18
CA GLY A 106 11.79 -9.68 12.37
C GLY A 106 11.44 -8.44 13.20
N TYR A 107 10.76 -8.61 14.33
CA TYR A 107 10.50 -7.54 15.29
C TYR A 107 11.77 -7.14 16.07
N GLY A 108 12.66 -8.09 16.34
CA GLY A 108 13.99 -7.82 16.87
C GLY A 108 14.83 -6.95 15.92
N ILE A 109 14.81 -7.29 14.63
CA ILE A 109 15.43 -6.47 13.58
C ILE A 109 14.75 -5.09 13.60
N LEU A 110 13.41 -4.99 13.55
CA LEU A 110 12.73 -3.70 13.57
C LEU A 110 13.17 -2.81 14.76
N LEU A 111 13.31 -3.39 15.95
CA LEU A 111 13.77 -2.70 17.15
C LEU A 111 15.22 -2.18 17.01
N ALA A 112 16.09 -2.89 16.28
CA ALA A 112 17.50 -2.53 16.09
C ALA A 112 17.70 -1.18 15.40
N LYS A 113 16.72 -0.73 14.62
CA LYS A 113 16.70 0.61 14.03
C LYS A 113 16.68 1.72 15.10
N TYR A 114 16.04 1.47 16.23
CA TYR A 114 15.81 2.44 17.30
C TYR A 114 16.72 2.22 18.51
N ALA A 115 17.12 0.97 18.75
CA ALA A 115 17.96 0.56 19.87
C ALA A 115 19.26 -0.08 19.36
N PRO A 116 20.37 0.67 19.29
CA PRO A 116 21.65 0.12 18.85
C PRO A 116 22.25 -0.87 19.87
N ASP A 117 22.00 -0.68 21.17
CA ASP A 117 22.35 -1.64 22.21
C ASP A 117 21.12 -2.46 22.63
N MET A 118 21.10 -3.72 22.18
CA MET A 118 20.03 -4.68 22.51
C MET A 118 20.11 -5.24 23.92
N ASN A 119 21.21 -5.02 24.66
CA ASN A 119 21.29 -5.45 26.05
C ASN A 119 20.58 -4.48 27.00
N HIS A 120 20.48 -3.19 26.63
CA HIS A 120 19.89 -2.14 27.45
C HIS A 120 18.88 -1.29 26.67
N VAL A 121 17.79 -1.92 26.24
CA VAL A 121 16.71 -1.22 25.53
C VAL A 121 15.85 -0.42 26.50
N THR A 122 15.73 0.89 26.26
CA THR A 122 14.92 1.79 27.10
C THR A 122 13.42 1.69 26.76
N PRO A 123 12.52 2.04 27.70
CA PRO A 123 11.09 2.11 27.40
C PRO A 123 10.73 3.05 26.26
N GLU A 124 11.50 4.12 26.07
CA GLU A 124 11.29 5.09 24.98
C GLU A 124 11.62 4.48 23.61
N GLN A 125 12.68 3.67 23.53
CA GLN A 125 13.04 2.96 22.30
C GLN A 125 11.98 1.93 21.93
N TYR A 126 11.40 1.23 22.91
CA TYR A 126 10.25 0.35 22.66
C TYR A 126 9.05 1.13 22.11
N ARG A 127 8.69 2.26 22.70
CA ARG A 127 7.60 3.10 22.19
C ARG A 127 7.86 3.62 20.77
N ALA A 128 9.10 4.02 20.48
CA ALA A 128 9.50 4.44 19.14
C ALA A 128 9.37 3.30 18.12
N ALA A 129 9.77 2.08 18.49
CA ALA A 129 9.61 0.90 17.66
C ALA A 129 8.15 0.48 17.47
N GLN A 130 7.30 0.59 18.49
CA GLN A 130 5.85 0.36 18.39
C GLN A 130 5.21 1.32 17.37
N ARG A 131 5.51 2.62 17.46
CA ARG A 131 5.05 3.61 16.47
C ARG A 131 5.61 3.33 15.07
N GLY A 132 6.84 2.85 15.00
CA GLY A 132 7.50 2.44 13.75
C GLY A 132 6.95 1.15 13.14
N ALA A 133 6.19 0.36 13.89
CA ALA A 133 5.61 -0.91 13.43
C ALA A 133 4.37 -0.72 12.54
N ILE A 134 3.76 0.47 12.55
CA ILE A 134 2.63 0.83 11.70
C ILE A 134 3.05 1.77 10.56
N PRO A 135 2.44 1.69 9.37
CA PRO A 135 2.70 2.63 8.29
C PRO A 135 2.14 4.01 8.61
N GLN A 136 2.54 5.02 7.83
CA GLN A 136 1.88 6.32 7.92
C GLN A 136 0.44 6.20 7.40
N VAL A 137 -0.51 6.60 8.24
CA VAL A 137 -1.94 6.36 7.99
C VAL A 137 -2.49 7.25 6.88
N ALA A 138 -2.13 8.54 6.86
CA ALA A 138 -2.70 9.49 5.91
C ALA A 138 -2.46 9.11 4.43
N PRO A 139 -1.24 8.74 3.98
CA PRO A 139 -1.04 8.29 2.61
C PRO A 139 -1.86 7.03 2.26
N VAL A 140 -1.89 6.03 3.16
CA VAL A 140 -2.64 4.78 2.93
C VAL A 140 -4.13 5.06 2.80
N PHE A 141 -4.67 5.86 3.73
CA PHE A 141 -6.07 6.30 3.74
C PHE A 141 -6.44 6.97 2.42
N TRP A 142 -5.74 8.04 2.03
CA TRP A 142 -6.10 8.81 0.84
C TRP A 142 -5.92 8.02 -0.46
N SER A 143 -4.89 7.18 -0.56
CA SER A 143 -4.72 6.31 -1.74
C SER A 143 -5.87 5.32 -1.89
N PHE A 144 -6.36 4.71 -0.81
CA PHE A 144 -7.57 3.88 -0.88
C PHE A 144 -8.78 4.67 -1.35
N ARG A 145 -9.00 5.88 -0.82
CA ARG A 145 -10.16 6.71 -1.18
C ARG A 145 -10.11 7.18 -2.64
N ILE A 146 -8.92 7.50 -3.16
CA ILE A 146 -8.71 7.79 -4.58
C ILE A 146 -9.05 6.55 -5.43
N MET A 147 -8.53 5.37 -5.06
CA MET A 147 -8.80 4.12 -5.76
C MET A 147 -10.31 3.80 -5.82
N VAL A 148 -10.99 3.82 -4.68
CA VAL A 148 -12.44 3.54 -4.59
C VAL A 148 -13.24 4.62 -5.31
N GLY A 149 -12.85 5.89 -5.21
CA GLY A 149 -13.49 7.00 -5.92
C GLY A 149 -13.41 6.83 -7.44
N CYS A 150 -12.21 6.59 -7.97
CA CYS A 150 -12.01 6.34 -9.40
C CYS A 150 -12.74 5.07 -9.88
N GLY A 151 -12.70 3.98 -9.10
CA GLY A 151 -13.42 2.74 -9.42
C GLY A 151 -14.94 2.92 -9.44
N SER A 152 -15.48 3.65 -8.48
CA SER A 152 -16.92 3.95 -8.41
C SER A 152 -17.37 4.84 -9.58
N LEU A 153 -16.57 5.85 -9.94
CA LEU A 153 -16.82 6.69 -11.12
C LEU A 153 -16.80 5.86 -12.40
N LEU A 154 -15.81 4.98 -12.57
CA LEU A 154 -15.74 4.08 -13.73
C LEU A 154 -16.95 3.14 -13.82
N LEU A 155 -17.41 2.62 -12.68
CA LEU A 155 -18.63 1.80 -12.63
C LEU A 155 -19.86 2.59 -13.11
N VAL A 156 -20.00 3.84 -12.68
CA VAL A 156 -21.08 4.73 -13.13
C VAL A 156 -20.98 5.02 -14.63
N VAL A 157 -19.78 5.34 -15.13
CA VAL A 157 -19.53 5.57 -16.56
C VAL A 157 -19.93 4.33 -17.39
N MET A 158 -19.51 3.15 -16.94
CA MET A 158 -19.80 1.87 -17.59
C MET A 158 -21.30 1.54 -17.57
N LEU A 159 -21.99 1.78 -16.45
CA LEU A 159 -23.44 1.58 -16.34
C LEU A 159 -24.21 2.51 -17.29
N ILE A 160 -23.84 3.79 -17.36
CA ILE A 160 -24.46 4.74 -18.30
C ILE A 160 -24.21 4.30 -19.75
N ALA A 161 -22.97 3.93 -20.08
CA ALA A 161 -22.63 3.45 -21.43
C ALA A 161 -23.39 2.17 -21.80
N LEU A 162 -23.55 1.24 -20.85
CA LEU A 162 -24.31 0.00 -21.03
C LEU A 162 -25.80 0.29 -21.27
N ILE A 163 -26.42 1.13 -20.44
CA ILE A 163 -27.84 1.51 -20.60
C ILE A 163 -28.08 2.16 -21.97
N GLN A 164 -27.17 3.03 -22.41
CA GLN A 164 -27.28 3.67 -23.73
C GLN A 164 -27.09 2.70 -24.89
N THR A 165 -26.21 1.70 -24.73
CA THR A 165 -26.02 0.62 -25.69
C THR A 165 -27.27 -0.25 -25.79
N LEU A 166 -27.85 -0.66 -24.65
CA LEU A 166 -29.08 -1.44 -24.60
C LEU A 166 -30.29 -0.68 -25.19
N ARG A 167 -30.29 0.64 -25.10
CA ARG A 167 -31.31 1.50 -25.71
C ARG A 167 -31.07 1.80 -27.19
N MET A 168 -29.97 1.31 -27.78
CA MET A 168 -29.55 1.61 -29.16
C MET A 168 -29.40 3.11 -29.44
N ARG A 169 -28.97 3.90 -28.43
CA ARG A 169 -28.80 5.37 -28.50
C ARG A 169 -27.38 5.78 -28.12
N ILE A 170 -26.39 5.20 -28.81
CA ILE A 170 -24.96 5.32 -28.47
C ILE A 170 -24.43 6.72 -28.83
N ASP A 171 -24.86 7.28 -29.95
CA ASP A 171 -24.35 8.52 -30.55
C ASP A 171 -25.19 9.77 -30.24
N GLN A 172 -26.40 9.59 -29.69
CA GLN A 172 -27.35 10.68 -29.50
C GLN A 172 -26.95 11.67 -28.39
N HIS A 173 -26.18 11.21 -27.39
CA HIS A 173 -25.86 12.03 -26.21
C HIS A 173 -24.36 12.35 -26.14
N ARG A 174 -23.99 13.52 -26.67
CA ARG A 174 -22.60 14.03 -26.69
C ARG A 174 -21.92 14.09 -25.31
N TRP A 175 -22.69 14.28 -24.24
CA TRP A 175 -22.15 14.31 -22.88
C TRP A 175 -21.65 12.93 -22.43
N VAL A 176 -22.30 11.84 -22.85
CA VAL A 176 -21.87 10.46 -22.56
C VAL A 176 -20.55 10.17 -23.26
N LEU A 177 -20.43 10.54 -24.54
CA LEU A 177 -19.19 10.39 -25.30
C LEU A 177 -18.03 11.19 -24.68
N ARG A 178 -18.29 12.43 -24.26
CA ARG A 178 -17.30 13.25 -23.55
C ARG A 178 -16.90 12.60 -22.23
N MET A 179 -17.86 12.17 -21.42
CA MET A 179 -17.61 11.50 -20.15
C MET A 179 -16.72 10.25 -20.32
N THR A 180 -17.00 9.40 -21.31
CA THR A 180 -16.16 8.23 -21.60
C THR A 180 -14.73 8.66 -21.99
N LEU A 181 -14.58 9.68 -22.83
CA LEU A 181 -13.26 10.20 -23.19
C LEU A 181 -12.48 10.75 -21.99
N TRP A 182 -13.13 11.52 -21.11
CA TRP A 182 -12.50 12.06 -19.90
C TRP A 182 -12.25 11.00 -18.81
N SER A 183 -12.92 9.86 -18.89
CA SER A 183 -12.69 8.73 -17.98
C SER A 183 -11.42 7.94 -18.29
N LEU A 184 -10.81 8.14 -19.47
CA LEU A 184 -9.60 7.42 -19.88
C LEU A 184 -8.50 7.41 -18.81
N PRO A 185 -8.07 8.50 -18.17
CA PRO A 185 -7.01 8.44 -17.14
C PRO A 185 -7.40 7.76 -15.83
N LEU A 186 -8.70 7.57 -15.54
CA LEU A 186 -9.16 7.08 -14.23
C LEU A 186 -8.67 5.67 -13.87
N PRO A 187 -8.63 4.67 -14.77
CA PRO A 187 -8.11 3.34 -14.46
C PRO A 187 -6.63 3.39 -14.07
N TRP A 188 -5.80 4.19 -14.75
CA TRP A 188 -4.40 4.36 -14.39
C TRP A 188 -4.24 4.95 -13.00
N ILE A 189 -4.98 6.02 -12.68
CA ILE A 189 -4.96 6.63 -11.35
C ILE A 189 -5.40 5.62 -10.27
N ALA A 190 -6.46 4.86 -10.54
CA ALA A 190 -6.96 3.84 -9.60
C ALA A 190 -5.94 2.73 -9.35
N ILE A 191 -5.28 2.24 -10.40
CA ILE A 191 -4.28 1.17 -10.32
C ILE A 191 -3.05 1.64 -9.53
N GLU A 192 -2.52 2.82 -9.84
CA GLU A 192 -1.36 3.37 -9.13
C GLU A 192 -1.68 3.63 -7.65
N ALA A 193 -2.87 4.18 -7.36
CA ALA A 193 -3.32 4.39 -5.99
C ALA A 193 -3.50 3.05 -5.23
N GLY A 194 -4.02 2.02 -5.89
CA GLY A 194 -4.18 0.68 -5.32
C GLY A 194 -2.84 -0.01 -5.04
N TRP A 195 -1.88 0.10 -5.96
CA TRP A 195 -0.51 -0.39 -5.75
C TRP A 195 0.18 0.34 -4.61
N PHE A 196 0.10 1.68 -4.59
CA PHE A 196 0.66 2.48 -3.51
C PHE A 196 0.06 2.07 -2.15
N MET A 197 -1.26 1.98 -2.05
CA MET A 197 -1.94 1.53 -0.83
C MET A 197 -1.45 0.14 -0.38
N THR A 198 -1.30 -0.81 -1.32
CA THR A 198 -0.91 -2.19 -1.02
C THR A 198 0.54 -2.30 -0.55
N GLU A 199 1.45 -1.62 -1.24
CA GLU A 199 2.89 -1.66 -0.98
C GLU A 199 3.27 -0.76 0.20
N PHE A 200 2.81 0.49 0.21
CA PHE A 200 3.08 1.41 1.31
C PHE A 200 2.37 0.99 2.59
N GLY A 201 1.16 0.43 2.50
CA GLY A 201 0.43 -0.11 3.65
C GLY A 201 1.08 -1.35 4.29
N ARG A 202 2.12 -1.93 3.66
CA ARG A 202 2.93 -3.02 4.24
C ARG A 202 4.14 -2.49 5.02
N GLN A 203 4.50 -1.21 4.87
CA GLN A 203 5.59 -0.61 5.63
C GLN A 203 5.34 -0.78 7.15
N PRO A 204 6.36 -1.11 7.95
CA PRO A 204 7.80 -1.09 7.64
C PRO A 204 8.36 -2.41 7.06
N TRP A 205 7.52 -3.34 6.59
CA TRP A 205 7.94 -4.70 6.22
C TRP A 205 8.17 -4.86 4.71
N ALA A 206 9.35 -5.37 4.35
CA ALA A 206 9.61 -5.90 3.02
C ALA A 206 8.94 -7.28 2.89
N ILE A 207 9.19 -8.14 3.87
CA ILE A 207 8.49 -9.41 4.07
C ILE A 207 7.76 -9.29 5.42
N GLN A 208 6.44 -9.44 5.40
CA GLN A 208 5.58 -9.24 6.57
C GLN A 208 6.11 -9.99 7.79
N ASP A 209 6.27 -9.27 8.91
CA ASP A 209 6.72 -9.76 10.23
C ASP A 209 8.12 -10.41 10.28
N ILE A 210 8.80 -10.54 9.13
CA ILE A 210 10.07 -11.26 9.00
C ILE A 210 11.21 -10.28 8.73
N LEU A 211 11.07 -9.42 7.71
CA LEU A 211 12.16 -8.59 7.22
C LEU A 211 11.72 -7.14 7.04
N PRO A 212 12.21 -6.21 7.88
CA PRO A 212 11.97 -4.78 7.72
C PRO A 212 12.65 -4.19 6.48
N THR A 213 12.03 -3.20 5.85
CA THR A 213 12.51 -2.53 4.63
C THR A 213 13.87 -1.84 4.81
N TRP A 214 14.11 -1.29 5.99
CA TRP A 214 15.39 -0.62 6.30
C TRP A 214 16.56 -1.61 6.40
N TYR A 215 16.31 -2.90 6.64
CA TYR A 215 17.37 -3.91 6.71
C TYR A 215 17.54 -4.66 5.37
N ALA A 216 16.54 -4.60 4.48
CA ALA A 216 16.50 -5.34 3.22
C ALA A 216 17.27 -4.68 2.05
N HIS A 217 17.91 -3.52 2.27
CA HIS A 217 18.59 -2.79 1.19
C HIS A 217 20.06 -3.19 1.07
N SER A 218 20.59 -3.10 -0.16
CA SER A 218 22.02 -3.32 -0.43
C SER A 218 22.87 -2.16 0.09
N ALA A 219 24.09 -2.46 0.56
CA ALA A 219 25.07 -1.47 1.01
C ALA A 219 25.73 -0.72 -0.17
N LEU A 220 24.98 0.17 -0.80
CA LEU A 220 25.44 1.01 -1.91
C LEU A 220 25.67 2.45 -1.46
N THR A 221 26.55 3.16 -2.15
CA THR A 221 26.76 4.59 -1.88
C THR A 221 25.61 5.42 -2.44
N PRO A 222 25.22 6.55 -1.80
CA PRO A 222 24.17 7.43 -2.32
C PRO A 222 24.42 7.92 -3.75
N GLY A 223 25.68 8.10 -4.14
CA GLY A 223 26.06 8.53 -5.49
C GLY A 223 25.74 7.49 -6.57
N GLN A 224 26.01 6.21 -6.30
CA GLN A 224 25.68 5.12 -7.24
C GLN A 224 24.16 4.99 -7.42
N LEU A 225 23.41 5.12 -6.32
CA LEU A 225 21.95 5.09 -6.35
C LEU A 225 21.38 6.28 -7.12
N ALA A 226 21.87 7.50 -6.86
CA ALA A 226 21.40 8.70 -7.55
C ALA A 226 21.68 8.64 -9.05
N PHE A 227 22.86 8.15 -9.46
CA PHE A 227 23.21 7.98 -10.86
C PHE A 227 22.29 6.98 -11.58
N SER A 228 22.09 5.78 -11.00
CA SER A 228 21.24 4.76 -11.61
C SER A 228 19.77 5.19 -11.66
N MET A 229 19.25 5.81 -10.60
CA MET A 229 17.91 6.39 -10.58
C MET A 229 17.77 7.48 -11.65
N GLY A 230 18.72 8.41 -11.73
CA GLY A 230 18.70 9.48 -12.73
C GLY A 230 18.71 8.94 -14.16
N LEU A 231 19.55 7.93 -14.44
CA LEU A 231 19.61 7.28 -15.75
C LEU A 231 18.29 6.59 -16.10
N ILE A 232 17.73 5.78 -15.20
CA ILE A 232 16.48 5.05 -15.43
C ILE A 232 15.32 6.03 -15.62
N LEU A 233 15.20 7.04 -14.75
CA LEU A 233 14.16 8.07 -14.83
C LEU A 233 14.26 8.86 -16.14
N GLY A 234 15.47 9.25 -16.55
CA GLY A 234 15.69 9.95 -17.82
C GLY A 234 15.25 9.11 -19.02
N LEU A 235 15.67 7.84 -19.07
CA LEU A 235 15.29 6.92 -20.14
C LEU A 235 13.79 6.64 -20.16
N TYR A 236 13.16 6.37 -19.01
CA TYR A 236 11.73 6.11 -18.93
C TYR A 236 10.91 7.33 -19.33
N THR A 237 11.37 8.53 -18.97
CA THR A 237 10.72 9.78 -19.41
C THR A 237 10.80 9.94 -20.93
N LEU A 238 11.98 9.68 -21.52
CA LEU A 238 12.15 9.74 -22.98
C LEU A 238 11.23 8.75 -23.70
N PHE A 239 11.18 7.50 -23.23
CA PHE A 239 10.31 6.48 -23.81
C PHE A 239 8.83 6.81 -23.63
N LEU A 240 8.42 7.33 -22.47
CA LEU A 240 7.05 7.75 -22.23
C LEU A 240 6.64 8.87 -23.21
N ILE A 241 7.50 9.87 -23.45
CA ILE A 241 7.23 10.95 -24.41
C ILE A 241 7.06 10.38 -25.82
N ALA A 242 7.97 9.50 -26.24
CA ALA A 242 7.90 8.87 -27.56
C ALA A 242 6.64 8.01 -27.72
N GLU A 243 6.31 7.21 -26.71
CA GLU A 243 5.14 6.32 -26.70
C GLU A 243 3.84 7.12 -26.75
N VAL A 244 3.68 8.13 -25.89
CA VAL A 244 2.49 9.01 -25.89
C VAL A 244 2.37 9.74 -27.22
N TYR A 245 3.47 10.22 -27.81
CA TYR A 245 3.46 10.85 -29.13
C TYR A 245 2.96 9.89 -30.21
N LEU A 246 3.48 8.65 -30.25
CA LEU A 246 3.07 7.65 -31.22
C LEU A 246 1.61 7.22 -31.01
N MET A 247 1.18 6.98 -29.76
CA MET A 247 -0.21 6.68 -29.44
C MET A 247 -1.15 7.78 -29.93
N GLN A 248 -0.84 9.05 -29.66
CA GLN A 248 -1.66 10.17 -30.11
C GLN A 248 -1.67 10.30 -31.63
N LYS A 249 -0.52 10.12 -32.29
CA LYS A 249 -0.41 10.18 -33.76
C LYS A 249 -1.30 9.12 -34.41
N TYR A 250 -1.18 7.86 -34.00
CA TYR A 250 -1.94 6.77 -34.60
C TYR A 250 -3.42 6.75 -34.18
N ALA A 251 -3.74 7.13 -32.94
CA ALA A 251 -5.13 7.26 -32.49
C ALA A 251 -5.89 8.35 -33.28
N ARG A 252 -5.21 9.43 -33.67
CA ARG A 252 -5.82 10.49 -34.52
C ARG A 252 -5.96 10.08 -35.99
N LEU A 253 -5.02 9.28 -36.51
CA LEU A 253 -5.11 8.77 -37.89
C LEU A 253 -6.23 7.73 -38.05
N GLY A 254 -6.57 6.99 -36.99
CA GLY A 254 -7.62 5.99 -37.01
C GLY A 254 -7.34 4.83 -38.00
N PRO A 255 -8.38 4.16 -38.53
CA PRO A 255 -8.25 3.01 -39.43
C PRO A 255 -7.50 3.30 -40.74
N SER A 256 -7.42 4.56 -41.16
CA SER A 256 -6.73 5.04 -42.35
C SER A 256 -5.24 4.66 -42.37
N ALA A 257 -4.60 4.57 -41.20
CA ALA A 257 -3.21 4.15 -41.07
C ALA A 257 -2.98 2.71 -41.57
N MET A 258 -3.96 1.82 -41.38
CA MET A 258 -3.87 0.42 -41.83
C MET A 258 -4.19 0.25 -43.32
N GLN A 259 -5.09 1.08 -43.87
CA GLN A 259 -5.45 1.02 -45.29
C GLN A 259 -4.28 1.38 -46.21
N HIS A 260 -3.48 2.41 -45.87
CA HIS A 260 -2.28 2.75 -46.62
C HIS A 260 -1.22 1.64 -46.58
N GLN A 261 -1.13 0.90 -45.46
CA GLN A 261 -0.19 -0.20 -45.30
C GLN A 261 -0.62 -1.45 -46.11
N GLN A 262 -1.92 -1.76 -46.13
CA GLN A 262 -2.48 -2.83 -46.97
C GLN A 262 -2.36 -2.53 -48.47
N GLN A 263 -2.60 -1.28 -48.88
CA GLN A 263 -2.44 -0.88 -50.28
C GLN A 263 -0.98 -0.93 -50.74
N ALA A 264 -0.03 -0.54 -49.89
CA ALA A 264 1.41 -0.63 -50.20
C ALA A 264 1.91 -2.09 -50.29
N GLN A 265 1.36 -3.01 -49.48
CA GLN A 265 1.68 -4.44 -49.55
C GLN A 265 1.06 -5.18 -50.74
N GLN A 266 0.00 -4.65 -51.35
CA GLN A 266 -0.63 -5.23 -52.54
C GLN A 266 -0.01 -4.75 -53.86
N GLN A 267 0.84 -3.70 -53.82
CA GLN A 267 1.47 -3.09 -54.99
C GLN A 267 2.95 -3.45 -55.16
N GLY A 268 3.55 -4.19 -54.23
CA GLY A 268 4.91 -4.75 -54.32
C GLY A 268 4.87 -6.26 -54.44
#